data_AF-A0A7C1AG67-F1
#
_entry.id   AF-A0A7C1AG67-F1
#
_cell.length_a   1.000
_cell.length_b   1.000
_cell.length_c   1.000
_cell.angle_alpha   90.00
_cell.angle_beta   90.00
_cell.angle_gamma   90.00
#
_symmetry.space_group_name_H-M   'P 1'
#
loop_
_entity.id
_entity.type
_entity.pdbx_description
1 polymer ?
#
loop_
_entity_poly.entity_id
_entity_poly.type
_entity_poly.pdbx_seq_one_letter_code
_entity_poly.pdbx_strand_id
1 'polypeptide(L)'
;MKSQRCISFTFLIILVLATGLYASQYEIGEMKVSGMKWGPQNVTVKLVSHNLYYRFVLAETNISYSGISQVTSRHSIKKFIIEPQSDTSLVIPIEIPGGFGTGSVNVTLYDVVDTLDTPTESQAFYTGQIPITTAIPESVQEIVNNGIQVPLFVEQSDDFDNLFNRLLLLLLYRGKSVEEIAEMCNTDPAFVMQTIKSLMLPEYIRHEGNRYITDISIIDSDKIEPFQQLASSAIDKLYDIITANIPAYKSTINAMVKQGKLTADPNDLLDGGSVLHHLHPAITSLFLWQKAGYAFVNDGKPFSGYVTLGLCNVMVDDFMYLVVGDSSLIPHIFYFRSIDQAGGRAVSGFADSYVECTPEYKNSGFLPVNILLGRDKYPTYYSYGESICAIPLDVLGQRTAPFLSTLKADFDQILGFDSRDKTGKGARYWFWSLIVKGLTEKLEQNGIIERESDTYIFQLVDY
;
A
#
# COMPACT_ATOMS: atom_id res chain seq x y z
N MET A 1 2.46 48.02 -66.87
CA MET A 1 2.71 47.32 -65.58
C MET A 1 1.57 47.52 -64.56
N LYS A 2 0.30 47.27 -64.93
CA LYS A 2 -0.84 47.38 -63.99
C LYS A 2 -1.69 46.10 -63.85
N SER A 3 -1.39 45.02 -64.58
CA SER A 3 -2.18 43.78 -64.52
C SER A 3 -1.53 42.62 -63.74
N GLN A 4 -0.26 42.72 -63.34
CA GLN A 4 0.43 41.67 -62.56
C GLN A 4 0.20 41.76 -61.04
N ARG A 5 -0.17 42.93 -60.50
CA ARG A 5 -0.36 43.10 -59.04
C ARG A 5 -1.72 42.59 -58.54
N CYS A 6 -2.78 42.57 -59.36
CA CYS A 6 -4.05 41.98 -58.94
C CYS A 6 -4.03 40.45 -58.93
N ILE A 7 -3.31 39.81 -59.86
CA ILE A 7 -3.28 38.34 -59.94
C ILE A 7 -2.53 37.74 -58.75
N SER A 8 -1.43 38.37 -58.30
CA SER A 8 -0.69 37.91 -57.12
C SER A 8 -1.41 38.16 -55.80
N PHE A 9 -2.25 39.20 -55.67
CA PHE A 9 -3.01 39.45 -54.44
C PHE A 9 -4.20 38.50 -54.30
N THR A 10 -4.88 38.17 -55.40
CA THR A 10 -5.98 37.18 -55.38
C THR A 10 -5.46 35.77 -55.13
N PHE A 11 -4.31 35.39 -55.69
CA PHE A 11 -3.68 34.09 -55.39
C PHE A 11 -3.15 34.00 -53.95
N LEU A 12 -2.63 35.09 -53.38
CA LEU A 12 -2.15 35.11 -51.99
C LEU A 12 -3.33 35.05 -50.99
N ILE A 13 -4.47 35.67 -51.29
CA ILE A 13 -5.68 35.58 -50.43
C ILE A 13 -6.32 34.19 -50.55
N ILE A 14 -6.34 33.57 -51.74
CA ILE A 14 -6.81 32.20 -51.91
C ILE A 14 -5.85 31.20 -51.24
N LEU A 15 -4.52 31.42 -51.27
CA LEU A 15 -3.57 30.58 -50.53
C LEU A 15 -3.65 30.78 -49.01
N VAL A 16 -3.85 32.01 -48.52
CA VAL A 16 -3.96 32.29 -47.07
C VAL A 16 -5.30 31.81 -46.51
N LEU A 17 -6.37 31.76 -47.31
CA LEU A 17 -7.63 31.10 -46.95
C LEU A 17 -7.56 29.58 -47.10
N ALA A 18 -6.78 29.05 -48.05
CA ALA A 18 -6.56 27.61 -48.22
C ALA A 18 -5.58 27.02 -47.17
N THR A 19 -4.68 27.81 -46.60
CA THR A 19 -3.83 27.38 -45.46
C THR A 19 -4.48 27.60 -44.10
N GLY A 20 -5.65 28.25 -44.04
CA GLY A 20 -6.45 28.45 -42.83
C GLY A 20 -7.64 27.48 -42.67
N LEU A 21 -7.87 26.59 -43.64
CA LEU A 21 -8.95 25.60 -43.66
C LEU A 21 -8.39 24.20 -43.86
N TYR A 22 -7.46 23.78 -42.99
CA TYR A 22 -7.64 22.43 -42.47
C TYR A 22 -8.85 22.54 -41.56
N ALA A 23 -10.05 22.34 -42.12
CA ALA A 23 -11.22 22.09 -41.30
C ALA A 23 -10.83 20.87 -40.46
N SER A 24 -10.57 21.09 -39.17
CA SER A 24 -10.40 20.00 -38.23
C SER A 24 -11.57 19.06 -38.45
N GLN A 25 -11.30 17.77 -38.67
CA GLN A 25 -12.36 16.79 -38.94
C GLN A 25 -13.37 16.69 -37.78
N TYR A 26 -13.00 17.23 -36.63
CA TYR A 26 -13.79 17.35 -35.43
C TYR A 26 -13.72 18.77 -34.86
N GLU A 27 -14.84 19.28 -34.37
CA GLU A 27 -14.90 20.42 -33.46
C GLU A 27 -15.24 19.91 -32.06
N ILE A 28 -14.51 20.38 -31.05
CA ILE A 28 -14.62 19.91 -29.67
C ILE A 28 -15.10 21.06 -28.78
N GLY A 29 -16.23 20.84 -28.12
CA GLY A 29 -16.81 21.77 -27.16
C GLY A 29 -16.14 21.72 -25.79
N GLU A 30 -16.59 22.60 -24.89
CA GLU A 30 -16.14 22.63 -23.50
C GLU A 30 -16.38 21.28 -22.80
N MET A 31 -15.36 20.80 -22.09
CA MET A 31 -15.49 19.61 -21.25
C MET A 31 -16.11 19.96 -19.91
N LYS A 32 -17.09 19.16 -19.48
CA LYS A 32 -17.76 19.35 -18.18
C LYS A 32 -17.69 18.08 -17.36
N VAL A 33 -17.20 18.18 -16.14
CA VAL A 33 -17.30 17.11 -15.15
C VAL A 33 -18.69 17.16 -14.52
N SER A 34 -19.33 16.01 -14.44
CA SER A 34 -20.65 15.84 -13.83
C SER A 34 -20.64 14.66 -12.87
N GLY A 35 -21.37 14.79 -11.76
CA GLY A 35 -21.53 13.73 -10.77
C GLY A 35 -21.23 14.21 -9.35
N MET A 36 -20.78 13.28 -8.52
CA MET A 36 -20.36 13.51 -7.14
C MET A 36 -19.06 14.34 -7.09
N LYS A 37 -18.64 14.79 -5.92
CA LYS A 37 -17.33 15.47 -5.77
C LYS A 37 -16.15 14.50 -5.96
N TRP A 38 -16.27 13.30 -5.43
CA TRP A 38 -15.32 12.18 -5.57
C TRP A 38 -16.03 10.91 -6.06
N GLY A 39 -15.27 9.89 -6.46
CA GLY A 39 -15.79 8.62 -6.95
C GLY A 39 -16.18 8.65 -8.43
N PRO A 40 -17.07 7.73 -8.87
CA PRO A 40 -17.49 7.63 -10.26
C PRO A 40 -18.23 8.87 -10.73
N GLN A 41 -17.75 9.43 -11.82
CA GLN A 41 -18.24 10.65 -12.46
C GLN A 41 -18.19 10.49 -13.97
N ASN A 42 -18.72 11.48 -14.70
CA ASN A 42 -18.62 11.52 -16.15
C ASN A 42 -18.07 12.86 -16.61
N VAL A 43 -17.08 12.81 -17.51
CA VAL A 43 -16.73 13.94 -18.36
C VAL A 43 -17.64 13.92 -19.57
N THR A 44 -18.38 15.00 -19.78
CA THR A 44 -19.15 15.21 -20.99
C THR A 44 -18.38 16.13 -21.93
N VAL A 45 -18.19 15.67 -23.17
CA VAL A 45 -17.53 16.44 -24.24
C VAL A 45 -18.44 16.47 -25.45
N LYS A 46 -18.75 17.66 -25.95
CA LYS A 46 -19.45 17.78 -27.24
C LYS A 46 -18.45 17.61 -28.37
N LEU A 47 -18.75 16.72 -29.31
CA LEU A 47 -17.95 16.48 -30.51
C LEU A 47 -18.85 16.66 -31.74
N VAL A 48 -18.49 17.61 -32.58
CA VAL A 48 -19.11 17.80 -33.90
C VAL A 48 -18.18 17.21 -34.94
N SER A 49 -18.64 16.20 -35.66
CA SER A 49 -17.89 15.56 -36.74
C SER A 49 -18.21 16.24 -38.08
N HIS A 50 -17.19 16.55 -38.84
CA HIS A 50 -17.32 17.01 -40.24
C HIS A 50 -16.99 15.89 -41.24
N ASN A 51 -16.74 14.67 -40.75
CA ASN A 51 -16.47 13.51 -41.60
C ASN A 51 -17.72 13.04 -42.37
N LEU A 52 -17.49 12.51 -43.57
CA LEU A 52 -18.54 11.89 -44.42
C LEU A 52 -18.72 10.40 -44.14
N TYR A 53 -17.84 9.79 -43.35
CA TYR A 53 -17.85 8.37 -43.01
C TYR A 53 -17.91 8.18 -41.51
N TYR A 54 -18.33 6.99 -41.09
CA TYR A 54 -18.26 6.57 -39.69
C TYR A 54 -16.81 6.57 -39.21
N ARG A 55 -16.63 6.95 -37.96
CA ARG A 55 -15.32 7.00 -37.30
C ARG A 55 -15.38 6.30 -35.96
N PHE A 56 -14.25 5.71 -35.56
CA PHE A 56 -14.09 5.16 -34.23
C PHE A 56 -13.26 6.15 -33.42
N VAL A 57 -13.85 6.66 -32.35
CA VAL A 57 -13.16 7.55 -31.42
C VAL A 57 -12.91 6.80 -30.14
N LEU A 58 -11.64 6.74 -29.73
CA LEU A 58 -11.23 6.25 -28.44
C LEU A 58 -10.96 7.44 -27.54
N ALA A 59 -11.64 7.51 -26.39
CA ALA A 59 -11.36 8.45 -25.33
C ALA A 59 -10.56 7.77 -24.24
N GLU A 60 -9.38 8.29 -23.97
CA GLU A 60 -8.53 7.90 -22.87
C GLU A 60 -8.59 8.98 -21.78
N THR A 61 -8.79 8.57 -20.54
CA THR A 61 -8.67 9.48 -19.40
C THR A 61 -7.59 9.02 -18.46
N ASN A 62 -6.76 9.98 -18.05
CA ASN A 62 -5.71 9.82 -17.07
C ASN A 62 -5.95 10.84 -15.97
N ILE A 63 -6.30 10.35 -14.78
CA ILE A 63 -6.50 11.18 -13.60
C ILE A 63 -5.22 11.08 -12.80
N SER A 64 -4.63 12.23 -12.47
CA SER A 64 -3.56 12.33 -11.49
C SER A 64 -4.05 13.20 -10.34
N TYR A 65 -4.01 12.67 -9.14
CA TYR A 65 -4.37 13.40 -7.93
C TYR A 65 -3.21 13.39 -6.96
N SER A 66 -2.65 14.58 -6.70
CA SER A 66 -1.61 14.77 -5.70
C SER A 66 -2.24 15.43 -4.48
N GLY A 67 -2.42 14.65 -3.42
CA GLY A 67 -2.94 15.12 -2.15
C GLY A 67 -1.87 15.26 -1.07
N ILE A 68 -2.31 15.25 0.19
CA ILE A 68 -1.44 15.06 1.37
C ILE A 68 -0.91 13.62 1.45
N SER A 69 -1.47 12.70 0.65
CA SER A 69 -1.03 11.30 0.48
C SER A 69 -0.25 11.09 -0.83
N GLN A 70 0.19 9.84 -1.06
CA GLN A 70 0.81 9.42 -2.33
C GLN A 70 0.01 9.85 -3.56
N VAL A 71 0.69 10.05 -4.69
CA VAL A 71 0.05 10.39 -5.96
C VAL A 71 -0.80 9.22 -6.41
N THR A 72 -2.11 9.43 -6.48
CA THR A 72 -3.06 8.42 -6.96
C THR A 72 -3.33 8.67 -8.43
N SER A 73 -3.36 7.60 -9.23
CA SER A 73 -3.78 7.67 -10.62
C SER A 73 -4.91 6.71 -10.94
N ARG A 74 -5.78 7.12 -11.86
CA ARG A 74 -6.83 6.28 -12.44
C ARG A 74 -6.80 6.44 -13.95
N HIS A 75 -6.87 5.31 -14.64
CA HIS A 75 -6.90 5.27 -16.10
C HIS A 75 -8.20 4.64 -16.56
N SER A 76 -8.85 5.26 -17.54
CA SER A 76 -10.03 4.68 -18.16
C SER A 76 -10.00 4.88 -19.67
N ILE A 77 -10.57 3.91 -20.39
CA ILE A 77 -10.74 3.98 -21.83
C ILE A 77 -12.21 3.77 -22.16
N LYS A 78 -12.76 4.61 -23.03
CA LYS A 78 -14.11 4.49 -23.57
C LYS A 78 -14.08 4.62 -25.09
N LYS A 79 -14.84 3.78 -25.77
CA LYS A 79 -14.90 3.73 -27.24
C LYS A 79 -16.25 4.25 -27.72
N PHE A 80 -16.24 5.00 -28.81
CA PHE A 80 -17.42 5.59 -29.43
C PHE A 80 -17.41 5.35 -30.93
N ILE A 81 -18.60 5.17 -31.49
CA ILE A 81 -18.83 5.20 -32.94
C ILE A 81 -19.45 6.56 -33.25
N ILE A 82 -18.80 7.32 -34.12
CA ILE A 82 -19.23 8.66 -34.50
C ILE A 82 -19.84 8.61 -35.89
N GLU A 83 -21.10 9.05 -35.98
CA GLU A 83 -21.83 9.10 -37.24
C GLU A 83 -21.30 10.23 -38.15
N PRO A 84 -21.41 10.08 -39.49
CA PRO A 84 -21.10 11.16 -40.42
C PRO A 84 -21.86 12.44 -40.10
N GLN A 85 -21.17 13.59 -40.14
CA GLN A 85 -21.80 14.92 -40.00
C GLN A 85 -22.68 15.08 -38.74
N SER A 86 -22.28 14.47 -37.62
CA SER A 86 -23.08 14.43 -36.39
C SER A 86 -22.59 15.41 -35.33
N ASP A 87 -23.51 15.83 -34.44
CA ASP A 87 -23.21 16.46 -33.15
C ASP A 87 -23.49 15.42 -32.06
N THR A 88 -22.42 14.89 -31.46
CA THR A 88 -22.49 13.81 -30.47
C THR A 88 -21.94 14.28 -29.13
N SER A 89 -22.69 14.03 -28.06
CA SER A 89 -22.17 14.23 -26.70
C SER A 89 -21.49 12.96 -26.21
N LEU A 90 -20.17 12.98 -26.10
CA LEU A 90 -19.38 11.89 -25.54
C LEU A 90 -19.52 11.91 -24.02
N VAL A 91 -19.91 10.77 -23.44
CA VAL A 91 -19.99 10.58 -21.98
C VAL A 91 -18.88 9.61 -21.58
N ILE A 92 -17.82 10.15 -21.00
CA ILE A 92 -16.59 9.43 -20.68
C ILE A 92 -16.55 9.19 -19.17
N PRO A 93 -16.62 7.92 -18.72
CA PRO A 93 -16.58 7.61 -17.30
C PRO A 93 -15.18 7.90 -16.72
N ILE A 94 -15.16 8.55 -15.57
CA ILE A 94 -13.98 8.85 -14.79
C ILE A 94 -14.19 8.42 -13.34
N GLU A 95 -13.11 8.18 -12.61
CA GLU A 95 -13.16 7.88 -11.18
C GLU A 95 -12.19 8.79 -10.45
N ILE A 96 -12.71 9.79 -9.72
CA ILE A 96 -11.87 10.72 -8.97
C ILE A 96 -11.58 10.11 -7.60
N PRO A 97 -10.32 9.79 -7.24
CA PRO A 97 -9.98 9.26 -5.93
C PRO A 97 -10.42 10.22 -4.80
N GLY A 98 -10.84 9.66 -3.67
CA GLY A 98 -11.26 10.45 -2.51
C GLY A 98 -10.06 11.08 -1.80
N GLY A 99 -9.89 12.41 -1.89
CA GLY A 99 -8.78 13.09 -1.24
C GLY A 99 -8.80 14.61 -1.36
N PHE A 100 -7.95 15.24 -0.55
CA PHE A 100 -7.75 16.69 -0.51
C PHE A 100 -6.44 17.07 -1.20
N GLY A 101 -6.38 18.24 -1.84
CA GLY A 101 -5.22 18.70 -2.61
C GLY A 101 -5.58 19.08 -4.04
N THR A 102 -4.61 18.94 -4.95
CA THR A 102 -4.71 19.35 -6.35
C THR A 102 -4.50 18.15 -7.27
N GLY A 103 -5.22 18.12 -8.37
CA GLY A 103 -5.08 17.09 -9.39
C GLY A 103 -5.54 17.56 -10.75
N SER A 104 -5.57 16.65 -11.71
CA SER A 104 -6.11 16.92 -13.03
C SER A 104 -6.72 15.68 -13.67
N VAL A 105 -7.80 15.89 -14.41
CA VAL A 105 -8.32 14.91 -15.37
C VAL A 105 -7.77 15.28 -16.74
N ASN A 106 -6.88 14.45 -17.27
CA ASN A 106 -6.43 14.56 -18.65
C ASN A 106 -7.32 13.68 -19.52
N VAL A 107 -7.88 14.25 -20.58
CA VAL A 107 -8.72 13.54 -21.54
C VAL A 107 -8.06 13.66 -22.91
N THR A 108 -7.75 12.53 -23.52
CA THR A 108 -7.22 12.47 -24.89
C THR A 108 -8.20 11.71 -25.78
N LEU A 109 -8.52 12.28 -26.94
CA LEU A 109 -9.36 11.65 -27.95
C LEU A 109 -8.51 11.26 -29.16
N TYR A 110 -8.65 10.00 -29.57
CA TYR A 110 -7.94 9.39 -30.68
C TYR A 110 -8.92 8.99 -31.78
N ASP A 111 -8.57 9.26 -33.04
CA ASP A 111 -9.27 8.73 -34.21
C ASP A 111 -8.55 7.44 -34.62
N VAL A 112 -9.20 6.30 -34.37
CA VAL A 112 -8.61 4.98 -34.56
C VAL A 112 -9.28 4.25 -35.72
N VAL A 113 -8.53 3.35 -36.37
CA VAL A 113 -9.04 2.54 -37.48
C VAL A 113 -9.86 1.38 -36.93
N ASP A 114 -9.33 0.70 -35.91
CA ASP A 114 -10.03 -0.32 -35.14
C ASP A 114 -10.00 0.06 -33.65
N THR A 115 -11.10 -0.23 -32.95
CA THR A 115 -11.18 -0.08 -31.50
C THR A 115 -10.31 -1.06 -30.73
N LEU A 116 -9.74 -2.10 -31.36
CA LEU A 116 -8.80 -3.04 -30.75
C LEU A 116 -7.34 -2.55 -30.78
N ASP A 117 -7.02 -1.50 -31.53
CA ASP A 117 -5.67 -0.99 -31.65
C ASP A 117 -5.23 -0.25 -30.38
N THR A 118 -3.93 -0.34 -30.06
CA THR A 118 -3.31 0.54 -29.07
C THR A 118 -3.13 1.92 -29.72
N PRO A 119 -3.71 3.00 -29.15
CA PRO A 119 -3.64 4.32 -29.75
C PRO A 119 -2.19 4.83 -29.77
N THR A 120 -1.83 5.52 -30.84
CA THR A 120 -0.54 6.23 -30.95
C THR A 120 -0.73 7.74 -30.84
N GLU A 121 0.32 8.48 -30.46
CA GLU A 121 0.26 9.94 -30.36
C GLU A 121 -0.17 10.61 -31.67
N SER A 122 0.17 10.03 -32.84
CA SER A 122 -0.23 10.57 -34.14
C SER A 122 -1.74 10.43 -34.43
N GLN A 123 -2.45 9.57 -33.70
CA GLN A 123 -3.90 9.40 -33.82
C GLN A 123 -4.67 10.36 -32.88
N ALA A 124 -3.99 11.01 -31.94
CA ALA A 124 -4.60 11.98 -31.05
C ALA A 124 -5.00 13.22 -31.84
N PHE A 125 -6.28 13.60 -31.79
CA PHE A 125 -6.77 14.83 -32.40
C PHE A 125 -7.21 15.86 -31.37
N TYR A 126 -7.31 15.47 -30.09
CA TYR A 126 -7.62 16.38 -28.99
C TYR A 126 -6.99 15.90 -27.68
N THR A 127 -6.42 16.83 -26.93
CA THR A 127 -6.02 16.64 -25.53
C THR A 127 -6.49 17.84 -24.73
N GLY A 128 -7.19 17.56 -23.64
CA GLY A 128 -7.67 18.59 -22.72
C GLY A 128 -7.39 18.20 -21.28
N GLN A 129 -7.26 19.22 -20.44
CA GLN A 129 -7.00 19.06 -19.01
C GLN A 129 -8.06 19.81 -18.20
N ILE A 130 -8.60 19.15 -17.17
CA ILE A 130 -9.53 19.73 -16.21
C ILE A 130 -8.84 19.73 -14.84
N PRO A 131 -8.47 20.90 -14.27
CA PRO A 131 -7.87 20.95 -12.94
C PRO A 131 -8.91 20.59 -11.87
N ILE A 132 -8.48 19.82 -10.87
CA ILE A 132 -9.26 19.49 -9.67
C ILE A 132 -8.57 20.12 -8.47
N THR A 133 -9.31 20.86 -7.65
CA THR A 133 -8.81 21.36 -6.37
C THR A 133 -9.83 21.08 -5.28
N THR A 134 -9.41 20.38 -4.24
CA THR A 134 -10.26 20.04 -3.10
C THR A 134 -9.64 20.55 -1.81
N ALA A 135 -10.25 21.58 -1.23
CA ALA A 135 -9.81 22.12 0.06
C ALA A 135 -10.13 21.15 1.21
N ILE A 136 -9.29 21.18 2.24
CA ILE A 136 -9.48 20.41 3.48
C ILE A 136 -10.50 21.16 4.34
N PRO A 137 -11.64 20.54 4.71
CA PRO A 137 -12.59 21.12 5.65
C PRO A 137 -11.99 21.28 7.05
N GLU A 138 -12.34 22.35 7.77
CA GLU A 138 -11.86 22.62 9.14
C GLU A 138 -12.14 21.45 10.10
N SER A 139 -13.29 20.79 9.93
CA SER A 139 -13.76 19.63 10.72
C SER A 139 -12.82 18.43 10.70
N VAL A 140 -12.00 18.27 9.65
CA VAL A 140 -11.06 17.15 9.50
C VAL A 140 -9.61 17.62 9.38
N GLN A 141 -9.36 18.93 9.45
CA GLN A 141 -8.07 19.53 9.17
C GLN A 141 -6.97 18.99 10.08
N GLU A 142 -7.23 18.88 11.38
CA GLU A 142 -6.25 18.34 12.34
C GLU A 142 -5.88 16.88 12.02
N ILE A 143 -6.87 16.04 11.74
CA ILE A 143 -6.67 14.62 11.42
C ILE A 143 -5.85 14.49 10.13
N VAL A 144 -6.21 15.24 9.10
CA VAL A 144 -5.56 15.22 7.80
C VAL A 144 -4.12 15.71 7.89
N ASN A 145 -3.86 16.76 8.66
CA ASN A 145 -2.52 17.32 8.84
C ASN A 145 -1.62 16.40 9.68
N ASN A 146 -2.17 15.75 10.71
CA ASN A 146 -1.43 14.80 11.53
C ASN A 146 -1.12 13.52 10.74
N GLY A 147 -2.04 13.10 9.86
CA GLY A 147 -1.90 11.92 9.02
C GLY A 147 -2.65 10.71 9.56
N ILE A 148 -2.89 9.76 8.66
CA ILE A 148 -3.50 8.47 8.97
C ILE A 148 -2.72 7.40 8.22
N GLN A 149 -2.11 6.50 8.98
CA GLN A 149 -1.20 5.50 8.47
C GLN A 149 -1.84 4.11 8.44
N VAL A 150 -1.42 3.32 7.47
CA VAL A 150 -1.79 1.91 7.27
C VAL A 150 -0.50 1.07 7.31
N PRO A 151 -0.57 -0.28 7.33
CA PRO A 151 0.63 -1.10 7.31
C PRO A 151 1.47 -0.83 6.07
N LEU A 152 2.79 -0.99 6.20
CA LEU A 152 3.73 -0.79 5.09
C LEU A 152 3.29 -1.55 3.83
N PHE A 153 3.38 -0.89 2.67
CA PHE A 153 2.96 -1.31 1.33
C PHE A 153 1.45 -1.31 1.07
N VAL A 154 0.61 -1.34 2.11
CA VAL A 154 -0.86 -1.31 1.94
C VAL A 154 -1.31 0.03 1.38
N GLU A 155 -0.57 1.10 1.64
CA GLU A 155 -0.83 2.43 1.10
C GLU A 155 -0.88 2.49 -0.43
N GLN A 156 -0.38 1.47 -1.14
CA GLN A 156 -0.39 1.37 -2.59
C GLN A 156 -1.55 0.54 -3.14
N SER A 157 -2.37 -0.04 -2.27
CA SER A 157 -3.60 -0.74 -2.66
C SER A 157 -4.66 0.25 -3.17
N ASP A 158 -5.55 -0.20 -4.06
CA ASP A 158 -6.61 0.67 -4.59
C ASP A 158 -7.60 1.09 -3.46
N ASP A 159 -7.60 0.33 -2.36
CA ASP A 159 -8.39 0.59 -1.16
C ASP A 159 -7.76 1.67 -0.26
N PHE A 160 -6.45 1.92 -0.31
CA PHE A 160 -5.78 2.83 0.62
C PHE A 160 -4.83 3.84 -0.03
N ASP A 161 -4.72 3.84 -1.35
CA ASP A 161 -4.02 4.85 -2.15
C ASP A 161 -4.64 6.24 -2.04
N ASN A 162 -5.86 6.32 -1.52
CA ASN A 162 -6.62 7.54 -1.31
C ASN A 162 -6.86 7.78 0.19
N LEU A 163 -6.81 9.06 0.59
CA LEU A 163 -6.92 9.46 1.99
C LEU A 163 -8.34 9.26 2.54
N PHE A 164 -9.37 9.39 1.69
CA PHE A 164 -10.75 9.31 2.15
C PHE A 164 -11.09 7.95 2.76
N ASN A 165 -10.62 6.84 2.19
CA ASN A 165 -10.89 5.51 2.74
C ASN A 165 -10.34 5.35 4.17
N ARG A 166 -9.14 5.89 4.43
CA ARG A 166 -8.55 5.91 5.78
C ARG A 166 -9.37 6.78 6.74
N LEU A 167 -9.76 7.96 6.29
CA LEU A 167 -10.57 8.89 7.08
C LEU A 167 -11.97 8.31 7.39
N LEU A 168 -12.59 7.65 6.42
CA LEU A 168 -13.88 6.97 6.55
C LEU A 168 -13.84 5.93 7.68
N LEU A 169 -12.84 5.05 7.68
CA LEU A 169 -12.69 4.01 8.71
C LEU A 169 -12.51 4.63 10.10
N LEU A 170 -11.65 5.65 10.22
CA LEU A 170 -11.47 6.36 11.49
C LEU A 170 -12.77 7.03 11.99
N LEU A 171 -13.52 7.68 11.11
CA LEU A 171 -14.75 8.36 11.49
C LEU A 171 -15.87 7.37 11.86
N LEU A 172 -15.96 6.23 11.16
CA LEU A 172 -16.86 5.14 11.54
C LEU A 172 -16.51 4.57 12.92
N TYR A 173 -15.23 4.34 13.19
CA TYR A 173 -14.75 3.92 14.52
C TYR A 173 -15.11 4.93 15.62
N ARG A 174 -15.03 6.23 15.32
CA ARG A 174 -15.48 7.32 16.20
C ARG A 174 -17.01 7.48 16.27
N GLY A 175 -17.77 6.56 15.66
CA GLY A 175 -19.22 6.48 15.75
C GLY A 175 -19.99 7.44 14.84
N LYS A 176 -19.35 8.00 13.81
CA LYS A 176 -19.99 8.93 12.87
C LYS A 176 -20.90 8.20 11.88
N SER A 177 -22.04 8.81 11.59
CA SER A 177 -22.99 8.37 10.56
C SER A 177 -22.53 8.75 9.15
N VAL A 178 -23.19 8.18 8.15
CA VAL A 178 -22.92 8.45 6.72
C VAL A 178 -23.09 9.95 6.41
N GLU A 179 -24.14 10.55 6.97
CA GLU A 179 -24.48 11.96 6.81
C GLU A 179 -23.46 12.87 7.49
N GLU A 180 -23.04 12.56 8.72
CA GLU A 180 -22.00 13.33 9.43
C GLU A 180 -20.66 13.25 8.69
N ILE A 181 -20.28 12.08 8.17
CA ILE A 181 -19.02 11.92 7.42
C ILE A 181 -19.07 12.73 6.12
N ALA A 182 -20.20 12.71 5.42
CA ALA A 182 -20.40 13.50 4.21
C ALA A 182 -20.27 15.00 4.49
N GLU A 183 -20.89 15.48 5.57
CA GLU A 183 -20.79 16.88 6.02
C GLU A 183 -19.35 17.24 6.41
N MET A 184 -18.70 16.43 7.26
CA MET A 184 -17.34 16.66 7.73
C MET A 184 -16.31 16.69 6.60
N CYS A 185 -16.48 15.85 5.57
CA CYS A 185 -15.57 15.78 4.43
C CYS A 185 -15.98 16.69 3.26
N ASN A 186 -17.10 17.42 3.39
CA ASN A 186 -17.71 18.22 2.33
C ASN A 186 -17.85 17.41 1.02
N THR A 187 -18.53 16.26 1.11
CA THR A 187 -18.76 15.30 0.01
C THR A 187 -20.21 14.78 0.02
N ASP A 188 -20.55 13.93 -0.94
CA ASP A 188 -21.90 13.39 -1.11
C ASP A 188 -22.16 12.16 -0.23
N PRO A 189 -23.30 12.05 0.50
CA PRO A 189 -23.64 10.84 1.27
C PRO A 189 -23.69 9.57 0.41
N ALA A 190 -24.06 9.69 -0.86
CA ALA A 190 -24.04 8.59 -1.82
C ALA A 190 -22.62 8.04 -2.05
N PHE A 191 -21.62 8.93 -2.11
CA PHE A 191 -20.20 8.55 -2.23
C PHE A 191 -19.71 7.83 -0.97
N VAL A 192 -20.05 8.36 0.21
CA VAL A 192 -19.73 7.72 1.50
C VAL A 192 -20.29 6.30 1.54
N MET A 193 -21.57 6.12 1.21
CA MET A 193 -22.23 4.82 1.18
C MET A 193 -21.62 3.87 0.14
N GLN A 194 -21.25 4.38 -1.03
CA GLN A 194 -20.56 3.59 -2.06
C GLN A 194 -19.22 3.08 -1.53
N THR A 195 -18.45 3.94 -0.87
CA THR A 195 -17.14 3.59 -0.31
C THR A 195 -17.28 2.59 0.84
N ILE A 196 -18.30 2.73 1.69
CA ILE A 196 -18.63 1.72 2.71
C ILE A 196 -18.85 0.36 2.05
N LYS A 197 -19.67 0.31 1.00
CA LYS A 197 -19.95 -0.96 0.30
C LYS A 197 -18.71 -1.56 -0.37
N SER A 198 -17.83 -0.74 -0.94
CA SER A 198 -16.58 -1.24 -1.53
C SER A 198 -15.64 -1.82 -0.47
N LEU A 199 -15.58 -1.21 0.72
CA LEU A 199 -14.75 -1.68 1.83
C LEU A 199 -15.39 -2.83 2.65
N MET A 200 -16.67 -3.14 2.44
CA MET A 200 -17.31 -4.34 3.01
C MET A 200 -16.90 -5.63 2.29
N LEU A 201 -16.64 -5.58 0.97
CA LEU A 201 -16.22 -6.76 0.19
C LEU A 201 -14.88 -7.36 0.66
N PRO A 202 -13.82 -6.57 0.89
CA PRO A 202 -12.56 -7.04 1.48
C PRO A 202 -12.63 -7.15 3.02
N GLU A 203 -13.82 -7.04 3.62
CA GLU A 203 -14.08 -7.22 5.06
C GLU A 203 -13.46 -6.15 5.98
N TYR A 204 -13.08 -4.97 5.49
CA TYR A 204 -12.65 -3.86 6.36
C TYR A 204 -13.80 -3.26 7.19
N ILE A 205 -15.03 -3.41 6.71
CA ILE A 205 -16.26 -2.92 7.35
C ILE A 205 -17.27 -4.06 7.39
N ARG A 206 -17.94 -4.21 8.52
CA ARG A 206 -19.10 -5.08 8.69
C ARG A 206 -20.35 -4.29 9.07
N HIS A 207 -21.50 -4.86 8.76
CA HIS A 207 -22.80 -4.27 9.08
C HIS A 207 -23.44 -5.03 10.24
N GLU A 208 -23.68 -4.34 11.37
CA GLU A 208 -24.34 -4.89 12.55
C GLU A 208 -25.57 -4.07 12.94
N GLY A 209 -26.74 -4.71 12.84
CA GLY A 209 -28.01 -4.04 13.08
C GLY A 209 -28.23 -2.89 12.10
N ASN A 210 -28.17 -1.66 12.61
CA ASN A 210 -28.32 -0.42 11.83
C ASN A 210 -27.03 0.40 11.76
N ARG A 211 -25.87 -0.22 12.02
CA ARG A 211 -24.57 0.47 12.08
C ARG A 211 -23.54 -0.23 11.21
N TYR A 212 -22.64 0.58 10.65
CA TYR A 212 -21.41 0.12 10.02
C TYR A 212 -20.29 0.20 11.05
N ILE A 213 -19.55 -0.89 11.20
CA ILE A 213 -18.47 -1.02 12.19
C ILE A 213 -17.21 -1.47 11.45
N THR A 214 -16.07 -0.90 11.80
CA THR A 214 -14.78 -1.31 11.26
C THR A 214 -14.38 -2.69 11.81
N ASP A 215 -13.88 -3.56 10.94
CA ASP A 215 -13.36 -4.88 11.33
C ASP A 215 -11.82 -4.92 11.30
N ILE A 216 -11.19 -3.74 11.47
CA ILE A 216 -9.74 -3.58 11.59
C ILE A 216 -9.38 -2.88 12.89
N SER A 217 -8.12 -3.03 13.31
CA SER A 217 -7.59 -2.31 14.47
C SER A 217 -7.48 -0.80 14.17
N ILE A 218 -8.07 0.05 15.01
CA ILE A 218 -7.85 1.51 14.94
C ILE A 218 -7.12 1.99 16.20
N ILE A 219 -5.90 2.50 16.00
CA ILE A 219 -5.07 3.13 17.02
C ILE A 219 -5.21 4.65 16.86
N ASP A 220 -6.13 5.21 17.63
CA ASP A 220 -6.42 6.65 17.64
C ASP A 220 -5.34 7.44 18.41
N SER A 221 -5.30 8.76 18.23
CA SER A 221 -4.23 9.65 18.69
C SER A 221 -4.03 9.61 20.21
N ASP A 222 -5.09 9.36 20.98
CA ASP A 222 -5.05 9.24 22.44
C ASP A 222 -4.23 8.05 22.94
N LYS A 223 -3.98 7.05 22.08
CA LYS A 223 -3.24 5.84 22.45
C LYS A 223 -1.76 5.87 22.05
N ILE A 224 -1.36 6.81 21.19
CA ILE A 224 -0.01 6.83 20.59
C ILE A 224 1.08 7.02 21.63
N GLU A 225 0.99 8.05 22.46
CA GLU A 225 2.01 8.32 23.49
C GLU A 225 2.13 7.17 24.51
N PRO A 226 1.02 6.64 25.10
CA PRO A 226 1.08 5.47 25.97
C PRO A 226 1.77 4.26 25.31
N PHE A 227 1.45 3.96 24.06
CA PHE A 227 2.10 2.86 23.34
C PHE A 227 3.57 3.13 23.08
N GLN A 228 3.97 4.35 22.70
CA GLN A 228 5.39 4.68 22.51
C GLN A 228 6.20 4.52 23.81
N GLN A 229 5.66 4.93 24.95
CA GLN A 229 6.30 4.76 26.25
C GLN A 229 6.45 3.28 26.63
N LEU A 230 5.40 2.48 26.38
CA LEU A 230 5.43 1.03 26.62
C LEU A 230 6.44 0.33 25.68
N ALA A 231 6.46 0.70 24.40
CA ALA A 231 7.40 0.15 23.41
C ALA A 231 8.85 0.48 23.78
N SER A 232 9.14 1.72 24.19
CA SER A 232 10.46 2.14 24.65
C SER A 232 10.95 1.30 25.84
N SER A 233 10.09 1.12 26.85
CA SER A 233 10.40 0.28 28.02
C SER A 233 10.63 -1.18 27.62
N ALA A 234 9.87 -1.69 26.65
CA ALA A 234 10.04 -3.04 26.14
C ALA A 234 11.35 -3.24 25.36
N ILE A 235 11.73 -2.25 24.54
CA ILE A 235 13.00 -2.23 23.82
C ILE A 235 14.17 -2.33 24.81
N ASP A 236 14.17 -1.50 25.86
CA ASP A 236 15.21 -1.52 26.88
C ASP A 236 15.29 -2.88 27.59
N LYS A 237 14.13 -3.44 27.98
CA LYS A 237 14.09 -4.71 28.70
C LYS A 237 14.55 -5.90 27.84
N LEU A 238 14.11 -5.95 26.59
CA LEU A 238 14.51 -6.99 25.65
C LEU A 238 15.98 -6.88 25.29
N TYR A 239 16.50 -5.66 25.11
CA TYR A 239 17.92 -5.40 24.88
C TYR A 239 18.79 -6.01 26.00
N ASP A 240 18.43 -5.76 27.27
CA ASP A 240 19.16 -6.30 28.43
C ASP A 240 19.14 -7.84 28.46
N ILE A 241 17.98 -8.45 28.21
CA ILE A 241 17.81 -9.90 28.21
C ILE A 241 18.64 -10.54 27.09
N ILE A 242 18.47 -10.06 25.85
CA ILE A 242 19.15 -10.62 24.67
C ILE A 242 20.66 -10.51 24.84
N THR A 243 21.16 -9.31 25.18
CA THR A 243 22.60 -9.06 25.31
C THR A 243 23.23 -9.93 26.39
N ALA A 244 22.56 -10.11 27.53
CA ALA A 244 23.04 -10.99 28.60
C ALA A 244 23.13 -12.47 28.16
N ASN A 245 22.28 -12.90 27.23
CA ASN A 245 22.19 -14.29 26.78
C ASN A 245 23.11 -14.62 25.58
N ILE A 246 23.68 -13.61 24.88
CA ILE A 246 24.58 -13.82 23.72
C ILE A 246 25.76 -14.76 24.01
N PRO A 247 26.48 -14.66 25.15
CA PRO A 247 27.58 -15.59 25.44
C PRO A 247 27.11 -17.05 25.52
N ALA A 248 25.96 -17.29 26.15
CA ALA A 248 25.37 -18.63 26.26
C ALA A 248 24.88 -19.15 24.90
N TYR A 249 24.29 -18.28 24.08
CA TYR A 249 23.92 -18.57 22.70
C TYR A 249 25.14 -19.05 21.88
N LYS A 250 26.23 -18.29 21.87
CA LYS A 250 27.47 -18.64 21.17
C LYS A 250 28.08 -19.95 21.68
N SER A 251 28.06 -20.17 22.99
CA SER A 251 28.53 -21.43 23.60
C SER A 251 27.70 -22.63 23.14
N THR A 252 26.38 -22.46 23.03
CA THR A 252 25.45 -23.50 22.59
C THR A 252 25.70 -23.89 21.13
N ILE A 253 25.86 -22.91 20.24
CA ILE A 253 26.24 -23.16 18.83
C ILE A 253 27.55 -23.94 18.75
N ASN A 254 28.59 -23.48 19.44
CA ASN A 254 29.88 -24.16 19.46
C ASN A 254 29.77 -25.61 19.97
N ALA A 255 28.89 -25.87 20.94
CA ALA A 255 28.63 -27.22 21.42
C ALA A 255 27.88 -28.08 20.39
N MET A 256 26.90 -27.51 19.69
CA MET A 256 26.18 -28.20 18.61
C MET A 256 27.10 -28.56 17.44
N VAL A 257 28.02 -27.66 17.06
CA VAL A 257 29.05 -27.95 16.06
C VAL A 257 29.95 -29.10 16.48
N LYS A 258 30.45 -29.08 17.73
CA LYS A 258 31.27 -30.18 18.27
C LYS A 258 30.53 -31.52 18.34
N GLN A 259 29.21 -31.49 18.49
CA GLN A 259 28.36 -32.68 18.52
C GLN A 259 27.95 -33.16 17.11
N GLY A 260 28.31 -32.45 16.05
CA GLY A 260 27.90 -32.76 14.68
C GLY A 260 26.41 -32.53 14.41
N LYS A 261 25.74 -31.71 15.23
CA LYS A 261 24.32 -31.33 15.08
C LYS A 261 24.12 -30.06 14.24
N LEU A 262 25.20 -29.35 13.99
CA LEU A 262 25.26 -28.15 13.18
C LEU A 262 26.62 -28.16 12.47
N THR A 263 26.66 -27.78 11.20
CA THR A 263 27.91 -27.60 10.47
C THR A 263 28.70 -26.41 11.01
N ALA A 264 30.02 -26.48 10.89
CA ALA A 264 30.91 -25.37 11.21
C ALA A 264 30.94 -24.31 10.10
N ASP A 265 30.45 -24.63 8.89
CA ASP A 265 30.40 -23.69 7.77
C ASP A 265 29.18 -22.77 7.90
N PRO A 266 29.38 -21.46 8.14
CA PRO A 266 28.28 -20.51 8.25
C PRO A 266 27.49 -20.34 6.94
N ASN A 267 28.01 -20.81 5.80
CA ASN A 267 27.37 -20.67 4.49
C ASN A 267 26.66 -21.94 4.01
N ASP A 268 26.60 -23.00 4.83
CA ASP A 268 25.97 -24.25 4.43
C ASP A 268 24.44 -24.12 4.42
N LEU A 269 23.88 -23.95 3.22
CA LEU A 269 22.45 -23.81 3.02
C LEU A 269 21.68 -25.13 3.15
N LEU A 270 22.33 -26.28 3.38
CA LEU A 270 21.67 -27.58 3.48
C LEU A 270 21.47 -28.06 4.92
N ASP A 271 22.20 -27.51 5.88
CA ASP A 271 22.18 -27.92 7.28
C ASP A 271 20.96 -27.40 8.08
N GLY A 272 20.18 -26.48 7.52
CA GLY A 272 18.97 -25.93 8.17
C GLY A 272 19.23 -25.05 9.39
N GLY A 273 20.48 -24.91 9.85
CA GLY A 273 20.85 -24.09 11.00
C GLY A 273 21.94 -23.06 10.75
N SER A 274 22.44 -22.92 9.51
CA SER A 274 23.58 -22.04 9.20
C SER A 274 23.33 -20.57 9.59
N VAL A 275 22.08 -20.11 9.48
CA VAL A 275 21.61 -18.80 9.98
C VAL A 275 22.00 -18.52 11.44
N LEU A 276 22.14 -19.54 12.28
CA LEU A 276 22.47 -19.36 13.70
C LEU A 276 23.87 -18.76 13.91
N HIS A 277 24.79 -18.96 12.96
CA HIS A 277 26.11 -18.32 12.98
C HIS A 277 26.04 -16.80 12.78
N HIS A 278 24.92 -16.31 12.24
CA HIS A 278 24.66 -14.93 11.86
C HIS A 278 23.72 -14.28 12.89
N LEU A 279 24.28 -13.51 13.83
CA LEU A 279 23.51 -12.94 14.94
C LEU A 279 22.38 -12.01 14.48
N HIS A 280 22.59 -11.25 13.41
CA HIS A 280 21.59 -10.29 12.94
C HIS A 280 20.30 -10.98 12.47
N PRO A 281 20.29 -11.87 11.46
CA PRO A 281 19.06 -12.58 11.08
C PRO A 281 18.54 -13.51 12.18
N ALA A 282 19.40 -14.14 12.99
CA ALA A 282 18.98 -14.99 14.09
C ALA A 282 18.18 -14.20 15.16
N ILE A 283 18.63 -13.00 15.53
CA ILE A 283 17.93 -12.14 16.50
C ILE A 283 16.73 -11.46 15.83
N THR A 284 16.95 -10.71 14.75
CA THR A 284 15.94 -9.80 14.18
C THR A 284 14.77 -10.55 13.54
N SER A 285 15.01 -11.75 13.02
CA SER A 285 14.02 -12.49 12.22
C SER A 285 13.53 -13.73 12.95
N LEU A 286 14.43 -14.63 13.37
CA LEU A 286 14.00 -15.88 13.99
C LEU A 286 13.55 -15.67 15.44
N PHE A 287 14.33 -14.96 16.24
CA PHE A 287 13.94 -14.71 17.63
C PHE A 287 12.80 -13.70 17.74
N LEU A 288 12.96 -12.50 17.19
CA LEU A 288 12.01 -11.41 17.40
C LEU A 288 10.68 -11.63 16.67
N TRP A 289 10.66 -12.19 15.46
CA TRP A 289 9.40 -12.47 14.76
C TRP A 289 8.85 -13.87 15.02
N GLN A 290 9.64 -14.91 14.82
CA GLN A 290 9.12 -16.29 14.92
C GLN A 290 8.95 -16.80 16.35
N LYS A 291 9.74 -16.33 17.32
CA LYS A 291 9.62 -16.82 18.70
C LYS A 291 8.85 -15.85 19.58
N ALA A 292 9.43 -14.68 19.83
CA ALA A 292 8.83 -13.66 20.68
C ALA A 292 7.59 -13.03 20.01
N GLY A 293 7.67 -12.78 18.70
CA GLY A 293 6.57 -12.25 17.92
C GLY A 293 5.36 -13.19 17.87
N TYR A 294 5.54 -14.49 17.66
CA TYR A 294 4.43 -15.45 17.73
C TYR A 294 3.73 -15.39 19.09
N ALA A 295 4.49 -15.41 20.19
CA ALA A 295 3.94 -15.32 21.55
C ALA A 295 3.17 -14.02 21.81
N PHE A 296 3.70 -12.87 21.36
CA PHE A 296 3.09 -11.58 21.61
C PHE A 296 1.91 -11.28 20.67
N VAL A 297 2.14 -11.40 19.36
CA VAL A 297 1.21 -10.98 18.30
C VAL A 297 0.04 -11.96 18.13
N ASN A 298 0.33 -13.27 18.09
CA ASN A 298 -0.65 -14.29 17.69
C ASN A 298 -0.73 -15.48 18.67
N ASP A 299 -0.56 -15.23 19.96
CA ASP A 299 -0.77 -16.20 21.05
C ASP A 299 0.03 -17.50 20.90
N GLY A 300 1.27 -17.39 20.42
CA GLY A 300 2.20 -18.49 20.20
C GLY A 300 1.99 -19.23 18.87
N LYS A 301 0.99 -18.85 18.07
CA LYS A 301 0.75 -19.45 16.75
C LYS A 301 1.55 -18.73 15.66
N PRO A 302 2.06 -19.45 14.66
CA PRO A 302 2.65 -18.83 13.48
C PRO A 302 1.68 -17.87 12.81
N PHE A 303 2.21 -16.80 12.24
CA PHE A 303 1.42 -15.82 11.49
C PHE A 303 2.16 -15.28 10.28
N SER A 304 1.43 -14.58 9.43
CA SER A 304 1.94 -13.83 8.29
C SER A 304 1.27 -12.47 8.25
N GLY A 305 2.00 -11.36 8.29
CA GLY A 305 1.37 -10.03 8.15
C GLY A 305 0.66 -9.85 6.80
N TYR A 306 1.08 -10.64 5.80
CA TYR A 306 0.71 -10.49 4.40
C TYR A 306 0.24 -11.81 3.79
N VAL A 307 -0.63 -11.72 2.78
CA VAL A 307 -1.18 -12.84 2.03
C VAL A 307 -0.11 -13.38 1.08
N THR A 308 0.13 -14.69 1.14
CA THR A 308 1.06 -15.44 0.27
C THR A 308 2.46 -14.82 0.17
N LEU A 309 3.05 -14.74 -1.04
CA LEU A 309 4.32 -14.06 -1.31
C LEU A 309 4.12 -12.55 -1.54
N GLY A 310 2.95 -12.02 -1.18
CA GLY A 310 2.49 -10.71 -1.58
C GLY A 310 2.66 -9.62 -0.53
N LEU A 311 3.79 -8.90 -0.55
CA LEU A 311 4.00 -7.67 0.27
C LEU A 311 2.93 -6.56 0.14
N CYS A 312 2.06 -6.54 -0.87
CA CYS A 312 1.04 -5.51 -1.03
C CYS A 312 -0.38 -5.94 -0.67
N ASN A 313 -0.58 -7.18 -0.22
CA ASN A 313 -1.86 -7.68 0.26
C ASN A 313 -1.72 -8.07 1.73
N VAL A 314 -2.15 -7.22 2.66
CA VAL A 314 -2.16 -7.57 4.09
C VAL A 314 -3.26 -8.57 4.39
N MET A 315 -3.02 -9.50 5.32
CA MET A 315 -4.08 -10.38 5.81
C MET A 315 -5.07 -9.54 6.63
N VAL A 316 -6.21 -9.21 6.03
CA VAL A 316 -7.14 -8.22 6.56
C VAL A 316 -7.65 -8.58 7.96
N ASP A 317 -8.15 -9.82 8.11
CA ASP A 317 -8.80 -10.31 9.32
C ASP A 317 -7.94 -10.26 10.59
N ASP A 318 -6.62 -10.34 10.43
CA ASP A 318 -5.69 -10.53 11.54
C ASP A 318 -4.69 -9.37 11.70
N PHE A 319 -4.22 -8.74 10.62
CA PHE A 319 -3.05 -7.84 10.71
C PHE A 319 -3.27 -6.45 10.10
N MET A 320 -4.46 -6.16 9.58
CA MET A 320 -4.79 -4.82 9.15
C MET A 320 -4.99 -3.89 10.35
N TYR A 321 -4.39 -2.69 10.26
CA TYR A 321 -4.52 -1.67 11.28
C TYR A 321 -4.52 -0.26 10.66
N LEU A 322 -5.00 0.71 11.42
CA LEU A 322 -4.96 2.13 11.08
C LEU A 322 -4.43 2.90 12.29
N VAL A 323 -3.41 3.75 12.08
CA VAL A 323 -2.78 4.56 13.13
C VAL A 323 -2.97 6.04 12.83
N VAL A 324 -3.49 6.81 13.78
CA VAL A 324 -3.62 8.25 13.64
C VAL A 324 -2.31 8.93 14.02
N GLY A 325 -1.71 9.67 13.09
CA GLY A 325 -0.45 10.38 13.26
C GLY A 325 0.43 10.30 12.00
N ASP A 326 1.67 10.80 12.13
CA ASP A 326 2.56 10.96 10.99
C ASP A 326 3.22 9.64 10.56
N SER A 327 3.95 9.66 9.45
CA SER A 327 4.59 8.47 8.87
C SER A 327 5.69 7.88 9.75
N SER A 328 6.20 8.59 10.77
CA SER A 328 7.21 8.04 11.68
C SER A 328 6.65 6.91 12.56
N LEU A 329 5.33 6.83 12.69
CA LEU A 329 4.62 5.78 13.43
C LEU A 329 4.54 4.45 12.66
N ILE A 330 4.90 4.43 11.37
CA ILE A 330 5.01 3.19 10.60
C ILE A 330 6.47 2.77 10.56
N PRO A 331 6.85 1.72 11.32
CA PRO A 331 8.19 1.19 11.23
C PRO A 331 8.37 0.52 9.85
N HIS A 332 9.44 0.89 9.15
CA HIS A 332 9.86 0.34 7.86
C HIS A 332 10.47 -1.06 8.01
N ILE A 333 9.71 -1.95 8.66
CA ILE A 333 10.07 -3.34 8.91
C ILE A 333 8.86 -4.21 8.64
N PHE A 334 9.08 -5.39 8.07
CA PHE A 334 8.02 -6.33 7.76
C PHE A 334 8.42 -7.75 8.09
N TYR A 335 7.41 -8.59 8.35
CA TYR A 335 7.56 -10.03 8.47
C TYR A 335 6.35 -10.73 7.87
N PHE A 336 6.59 -11.76 7.09
CA PHE A 336 5.54 -12.62 6.58
C PHE A 336 6.02 -14.05 6.40
N ARG A 337 5.06 -14.98 6.38
CA ARG A 337 5.30 -16.41 6.22
C ARG A 337 4.39 -16.93 5.12
N SER A 338 4.98 -17.51 4.09
CA SER A 338 4.25 -18.16 3.00
C SER A 338 4.44 -19.66 3.08
N ILE A 339 3.38 -20.43 2.86
CA ILE A 339 3.44 -21.88 2.71
C ILE A 339 2.78 -22.20 1.39
N ASP A 340 3.55 -22.74 0.45
CA ASP A 340 3.08 -23.11 -0.88
C ASP A 340 3.50 -24.55 -1.24
N GLN A 341 3.21 -24.97 -2.48
CA GLN A 341 3.56 -26.31 -2.97
C GLN A 341 5.08 -26.56 -3.04
N ALA A 342 5.90 -25.50 -3.08
CA ALA A 342 7.35 -25.56 -3.06
C ALA A 342 7.93 -25.51 -1.62
N GLY A 343 7.07 -25.50 -0.60
CA GLY A 343 7.43 -25.55 0.81
C GLY A 343 7.13 -24.25 1.56
N GLY A 344 7.50 -24.21 2.83
CA GLY A 344 7.35 -23.02 3.65
C GLY A 344 8.50 -22.04 3.48
N ARG A 345 8.20 -20.74 3.53
CA ARG A 345 9.17 -19.64 3.57
C ARG A 345 8.78 -18.63 4.63
N ALA A 346 9.77 -18.08 5.33
CA ALA A 346 9.60 -16.86 6.11
C ALA A 346 10.45 -15.76 5.50
N VAL A 347 9.94 -14.54 5.50
CA VAL A 347 10.64 -13.37 4.94
C VAL A 347 10.52 -12.25 5.95
N SER A 348 11.63 -11.58 6.18
CA SER A 348 11.71 -10.38 7.01
C SER A 348 12.64 -9.37 6.36
N GLY A 349 12.43 -8.10 6.65
CA GLY A 349 13.34 -7.09 6.17
C GLY A 349 13.05 -5.69 6.68
N PHE A 350 14.02 -4.83 6.44
CA PHE A 350 13.97 -3.39 6.58
C PHE A 350 13.76 -2.83 5.18
N ALA A 351 12.56 -2.39 4.87
CA ALA A 351 12.24 -1.86 3.56
C ALA A 351 11.56 -0.51 3.71
N ASP A 352 12.08 0.46 2.98
CA ASP A 352 11.34 1.66 2.65
C ASP A 352 10.19 1.32 1.69
N SER A 353 9.23 2.23 1.55
CA SER A 353 8.00 2.10 0.75
C SER A 353 8.21 2.01 -0.78
N TYR A 354 9.34 1.47 -1.27
CA TYR A 354 9.70 1.41 -2.69
C TYR A 354 9.26 0.12 -3.41
N VAL A 355 8.57 -0.80 -2.74
CA VAL A 355 7.94 -1.94 -3.42
C VAL A 355 6.83 -1.40 -4.29
N GLU A 356 6.92 -1.48 -5.62
CA GLU A 356 5.84 -1.01 -6.51
C GLU A 356 4.75 -2.09 -6.65
N CYS A 357 3.59 -1.82 -6.05
CA CYS A 357 2.44 -2.71 -6.06
C CYS A 357 1.59 -2.52 -7.34
N THR A 358 2.07 -3.01 -8.48
CA THR A 358 1.36 -2.86 -9.76
C THR A 358 0.02 -3.62 -9.79
N PRO A 359 -0.96 -3.22 -10.62
CA PRO A 359 -2.20 -3.97 -10.81
C PRO A 359 -1.98 -5.43 -11.28
N GLU A 360 -0.95 -5.67 -12.08
CA GLU A 360 -0.54 -7.02 -12.52
C GLU A 360 -0.10 -7.89 -11.35
N TYR A 361 0.59 -7.30 -10.37
CA TYR A 361 0.97 -7.97 -9.13
C TYR A 361 -0.25 -8.34 -8.27
N LYS A 362 -1.21 -7.41 -8.11
CA LYS A 362 -2.44 -7.64 -7.33
C LYS A 362 -3.26 -8.80 -7.90
N ASN A 363 -3.28 -8.93 -9.24
CA ASN A 363 -4.06 -9.95 -9.96
C ASN A 363 -3.35 -11.30 -10.13
N SER A 364 -2.00 -11.33 -10.12
CA SER A 364 -1.23 -12.57 -10.35
C SER A 364 -1.00 -13.39 -9.08
N GLY A 365 -1.04 -12.76 -7.90
CA GLY A 365 -0.95 -13.42 -6.59
C GLY A 365 0.38 -14.13 -6.29
N PHE A 366 1.33 -14.12 -7.22
CA PHE A 366 2.58 -14.88 -7.15
C PHE A 366 3.71 -14.19 -7.92
N LEU A 367 4.50 -13.38 -7.21
CA LEU A 367 5.81 -12.94 -7.70
C LEU A 367 6.84 -13.17 -6.58
N PRO A 368 8.02 -13.70 -6.92
CA PRO A 368 9.08 -13.89 -5.93
C PRO A 368 9.56 -12.53 -5.41
N VAL A 369 9.84 -12.48 -4.11
CA VAL A 369 10.17 -11.26 -3.34
C VAL A 369 11.30 -10.42 -3.95
N ASN A 370 12.24 -11.06 -4.65
CA ASN A 370 13.33 -10.40 -5.35
C ASN A 370 12.87 -9.47 -6.50
N ILE A 371 11.69 -9.71 -7.07
CA ILE A 371 11.12 -8.82 -8.09
C ILE A 371 10.51 -7.57 -7.45
N LEU A 372 10.08 -7.67 -6.18
CA LEU A 372 9.42 -6.60 -5.44
C LEU A 372 10.40 -5.58 -4.85
N LEU A 373 11.64 -5.97 -4.55
CA LEU A 373 12.58 -5.16 -3.77
C LEU A 373 13.52 -4.26 -4.60
N GLY A 374 13.28 -4.08 -5.90
CA GLY A 374 14.19 -3.36 -6.80
C GLY A 374 15.40 -4.20 -7.21
N ARG A 375 15.97 -3.93 -8.38
CA ARG A 375 16.99 -4.80 -9.02
C ARG A 375 18.35 -4.81 -8.32
N ASP A 376 18.60 -3.87 -7.42
CA ASP A 376 19.86 -3.65 -6.70
C ASP A 376 19.85 -4.18 -5.25
N LYS A 377 18.69 -4.59 -4.72
CA LYS A 377 18.55 -5.13 -3.37
C LYS A 377 18.23 -6.63 -3.41
N TYR A 378 19.28 -7.45 -3.48
CA TYR A 378 19.12 -8.91 -3.43
C TYR A 378 18.96 -9.38 -1.98
N PRO A 379 17.93 -10.20 -1.68
CA PRO A 379 17.78 -10.78 -0.35
C PRO A 379 18.87 -11.82 -0.07
N THR A 380 19.22 -11.96 1.21
CA THR A 380 20.10 -13.03 1.68
C THR A 380 19.27 -14.26 2.02
N TYR A 381 19.71 -15.42 1.54
CA TYR A 381 18.99 -16.69 1.70
C TYR A 381 19.63 -17.54 2.79
N TYR A 382 18.79 -18.15 3.61
CA TYR A 382 19.16 -19.19 4.57
C TYR A 382 18.17 -20.35 4.49
N SER A 383 18.62 -21.57 4.81
CA SER A 383 17.70 -22.63 5.21
C SER A 383 17.42 -22.53 6.71
N TYR A 384 16.21 -22.95 7.09
CA TYR A 384 15.73 -22.91 8.46
C TYR A 384 15.01 -24.22 8.81
N GLY A 385 15.63 -25.00 9.68
CA GLY A 385 15.05 -26.15 10.36
C GLY A 385 14.65 -25.74 11.77
N GLU A 386 13.36 -25.77 12.06
CA GLU A 386 12.81 -25.37 13.36
C GLU A 386 13.42 -26.21 14.49
N SER A 387 13.60 -27.51 14.24
CA SER A 387 14.16 -28.46 15.22
C SER A 387 15.60 -28.12 15.62
N ILE A 388 16.42 -27.68 14.68
CA ILE A 388 17.83 -27.32 14.88
C ILE A 388 17.93 -25.93 15.53
N CYS A 389 17.11 -24.98 15.05
CA CYS A 389 17.16 -23.60 15.50
C CYS A 389 16.54 -23.38 16.89
N ALA A 390 15.63 -24.25 17.34
CA ALA A 390 14.89 -24.06 18.59
C ALA A 390 15.81 -23.86 19.81
N ILE A 391 16.82 -24.72 19.99
CA ILE A 391 17.64 -24.75 21.20
C ILE A 391 18.46 -23.45 21.38
N PRO A 392 19.24 -22.97 20.39
CA PRO A 392 19.95 -21.71 20.56
C PRO A 392 18.99 -20.53 20.74
N LEU A 393 17.86 -20.50 20.03
CA LEU A 393 16.87 -19.42 20.17
C LEU A 393 16.17 -19.44 21.54
N ASP A 394 15.98 -20.60 22.17
CA ASP A 394 15.52 -20.72 23.56
C ASP A 394 16.51 -20.12 24.55
N VAL A 395 17.81 -20.40 24.36
CA VAL A 395 18.88 -19.83 25.19
C VAL A 395 18.91 -18.32 25.05
N LEU A 396 18.80 -17.80 23.83
CA LEU A 396 18.73 -16.37 23.55
C LEU A 396 17.51 -15.70 24.24
N GLY A 397 16.36 -16.38 24.20
CA GLY A 397 15.10 -15.93 24.78
C GLY A 397 14.90 -16.23 26.26
N GLN A 398 15.90 -16.74 26.97
CA GLN A 398 15.72 -17.10 28.36
C GLN A 398 15.24 -15.89 29.17
N ARG A 399 14.13 -16.05 29.90
CA ARG A 399 13.41 -15.02 30.70
C ARG A 399 12.52 -14.05 29.91
N THR A 400 12.34 -14.20 28.60
CA THR A 400 11.40 -13.33 27.87
C THR A 400 9.94 -13.71 28.08
N ALA A 401 9.60 -15.00 28.22
CA ALA A 401 8.20 -15.42 28.30
C ALA A 401 7.37 -14.72 29.41
N PRO A 402 7.83 -14.63 30.68
CA PRO A 402 7.11 -13.89 31.72
C PRO A 402 6.97 -12.41 31.38
N PHE A 403 8.02 -11.81 30.83
CA PHE A 403 8.01 -10.40 30.43
C PHE A 403 7.00 -10.14 29.30
N LEU A 404 6.97 -10.97 28.25
CA LEU A 404 6.02 -10.83 27.15
C LEU A 404 4.57 -10.98 27.61
N SER A 405 4.31 -11.84 28.61
CA SER A 405 2.97 -11.94 29.20
C SER A 405 2.55 -10.65 29.90
N THR A 406 3.45 -9.99 30.65
CA THR A 406 3.18 -8.70 31.28
C THR A 406 3.00 -7.60 30.23
N LEU A 407 3.92 -7.53 29.25
CA LEU A 407 3.85 -6.56 28.16
C LEU A 407 2.52 -6.64 27.40
N LYS A 408 2.03 -7.86 27.14
CA LYS A 408 0.75 -8.09 26.48
C LYS A 408 -0.43 -7.60 27.32
N ALA A 409 -0.41 -7.84 28.64
CA ALA A 409 -1.45 -7.36 29.54
C ALA A 409 -1.48 -5.82 29.61
N ASP A 410 -0.32 -5.18 29.71
CA ASP A 410 -0.21 -3.72 29.71
C ASP A 410 -0.66 -3.13 28.36
N PHE A 411 -0.30 -3.78 27.26
CA PHE A 411 -0.76 -3.41 25.91
C PHE A 411 -2.29 -3.51 25.79
N ASP A 412 -2.89 -4.63 26.19
CA ASP A 412 -4.33 -4.86 26.10
C ASP A 412 -5.10 -3.85 26.98
N GLN A 413 -4.53 -3.42 28.11
CA GLN A 413 -5.09 -2.37 28.97
C GLN A 413 -5.12 -1.00 28.26
N ILE A 414 -4.05 -0.61 27.56
CA ILE A 414 -4.01 0.65 26.79
C ILE A 414 -4.98 0.59 25.62
N LEU A 415 -5.05 -0.55 24.92
CA LEU A 415 -5.94 -0.73 23.78
C LEU A 415 -7.41 -0.67 24.18
N GLY A 416 -7.73 -1.03 25.44
CA GLY A 416 -9.11 -1.21 25.90
C GLY A 416 -9.74 -2.48 25.34
N PHE A 417 -8.93 -3.52 25.14
CA PHE A 417 -9.29 -4.73 24.41
C PHE A 417 -10.41 -5.52 25.10
N ASP A 418 -11.46 -5.88 24.35
CA ASP A 418 -12.40 -6.94 24.73
C ASP A 418 -11.90 -8.25 24.12
N SER A 419 -11.79 -9.31 24.90
CA SER A 419 -11.41 -10.67 24.45
C SER A 419 -12.21 -11.22 23.25
N ARG A 420 -13.36 -10.61 22.91
CA ARG A 420 -14.20 -10.93 21.74
C ARG A 420 -13.83 -10.16 20.48
N ASP A 421 -12.99 -9.14 20.59
CA ASP A 421 -12.54 -8.30 19.48
C ASP A 421 -11.47 -9.03 18.67
N LYS A 422 -11.82 -9.43 17.44
CA LYS A 422 -10.89 -10.14 16.55
C LYS A 422 -9.77 -9.24 16.03
N THR A 423 -9.96 -7.92 16.08
CA THR A 423 -9.08 -6.97 15.40
C THR A 423 -7.78 -6.70 16.12
N GLY A 424 -7.68 -6.99 17.43
CA GLY A 424 -6.54 -6.59 18.27
C GLY A 424 -5.17 -7.14 17.85
N LYS A 425 -5.14 -8.18 17.03
CA LYS A 425 -3.91 -8.70 16.43
C LYS A 425 -3.23 -7.67 15.50
N GLY A 426 -3.99 -6.84 14.78
CA GLY A 426 -3.45 -5.78 13.93
C GLY A 426 -2.70 -4.74 14.76
N ALA A 427 -3.29 -4.27 15.86
CA ALA A 427 -2.65 -3.35 16.78
C ALA A 427 -1.41 -3.97 17.45
N ARG A 428 -1.46 -5.25 17.83
CA ARG A 428 -0.29 -5.96 18.37
C ARG A 428 0.83 -6.09 17.34
N TYR A 429 0.50 -6.37 16.08
CA TYR A 429 1.49 -6.44 15.00
C TYR A 429 2.17 -5.08 14.79
N TRP A 430 1.40 -3.99 14.67
CA TRP A 430 1.94 -2.63 14.61
C TRP A 430 2.88 -2.32 15.78
N PHE A 431 2.42 -2.54 17.01
CA PHE A 431 3.19 -2.26 18.22
C PHE A 431 4.46 -3.12 18.29
N TRP A 432 4.37 -4.39 17.93
CA TRP A 432 5.53 -5.27 17.88
C TRP A 432 6.54 -4.80 16.84
N SER A 433 6.10 -4.34 15.67
CA SER A 433 6.99 -3.78 14.65
C SER A 433 7.79 -2.57 15.17
N LEU A 434 7.20 -1.72 16.04
CA LEU A 434 7.93 -0.62 16.69
C LEU A 434 9.05 -1.15 17.58
N ILE A 435 8.76 -2.18 18.39
CA ILE A 435 9.73 -2.83 19.27
C ILE A 435 10.85 -3.47 18.45
N VAL A 436 10.52 -4.23 17.40
CA VAL A 436 11.52 -4.93 16.59
C VAL A 436 12.46 -3.92 15.92
N LYS A 437 11.91 -2.84 15.32
CA LYS A 437 12.72 -1.78 14.72
C LYS A 437 13.64 -1.14 15.74
N GLY A 438 13.09 -0.61 16.84
CA GLY A 438 13.87 0.13 17.84
C GLY A 438 14.91 -0.75 18.56
N LEU A 439 14.58 -2.01 18.83
CA LEU A 439 15.52 -2.97 19.40
C LEU A 439 16.65 -3.34 18.43
N THR A 440 16.33 -3.52 17.15
CA THR A 440 17.36 -3.79 16.14
C THR A 440 18.32 -2.60 16.02
N GLU A 441 17.79 -1.38 15.87
CA GLU A 441 18.60 -0.17 15.79
C GLU A 441 19.49 0.00 17.03
N LYS A 442 18.95 -0.27 18.22
CA LYS A 442 19.72 -0.20 19.47
C LYS A 442 20.84 -1.25 19.56
N LEU A 443 20.59 -2.48 19.12
CA LEU A 443 21.59 -3.55 19.08
C LEU A 443 22.71 -3.24 18.05
N GLU A 444 22.35 -2.70 16.88
CA GLU A 444 23.29 -2.27 15.84
C GLU A 444 24.15 -1.10 16.32
N GLN A 445 23.53 -0.04 16.86
CA GLN A 445 24.23 1.16 17.36
C GLN A 445 25.24 0.84 18.47
N ASN A 446 24.92 -0.15 19.32
CA ASN A 446 25.81 -0.58 20.40
C ASN A 446 26.82 -1.66 19.96
N GLY A 447 26.88 -2.01 18.67
CA GLY A 447 27.84 -2.98 18.13
C GLY A 447 27.61 -4.41 18.62
N ILE A 448 26.39 -4.75 19.05
CA ILE A 448 26.04 -6.09 19.53
C ILE A 448 25.77 -7.04 18.35
N ILE A 449 25.17 -6.52 17.28
CA ILE A 449 24.94 -7.20 16.00
C ILE A 449 25.39 -6.29 14.86
N GLU A 450 25.71 -6.90 13.71
CA GLU A 450 26.08 -6.19 12.48
C GLU A 450 25.11 -6.55 11.37
N ARG A 451 24.57 -5.54 10.66
CA ARG A 451 23.61 -5.77 9.58
C ARG A 451 24.30 -6.40 8.38
N GLU A 452 23.83 -7.57 7.99
CA GLU A 452 24.37 -8.32 6.83
C GLU A 452 23.56 -8.05 5.55
N SER A 453 22.26 -7.81 5.70
CA SER A 453 21.35 -7.47 4.60
C SER A 453 20.13 -6.70 5.12
N ASP A 454 19.45 -6.02 4.21
CA ASP A 454 18.17 -5.38 4.47
C ASP A 454 17.00 -6.37 4.36
N THR A 455 17.18 -7.53 3.71
CA THR A 455 16.12 -8.54 3.58
C THR A 455 16.66 -9.95 3.69
N TYR A 456 15.97 -10.78 4.46
CA TYR A 456 16.27 -12.18 4.67
C TYR A 456 15.13 -13.07 4.21
N ILE A 457 15.47 -14.15 3.51
CA ILE A 457 14.55 -15.22 3.11
C ILE A 457 15.01 -16.52 3.77
N PHE A 458 14.12 -17.12 4.56
CA PHE A 458 14.34 -18.38 5.25
C PHE A 458 13.50 -19.47 4.59
N GLN A 459 14.16 -20.40 3.90
CA GLN A 459 13.51 -21.60 3.35
C GLN A 459 13.31 -22.62 4.47
N LEU A 460 12.06 -22.95 4.80
CA LEU A 460 11.75 -23.95 5.83
C LEU A 460 12.09 -25.34 5.28
N VAL A 461 12.89 -26.12 6.01
CA VAL A 461 13.33 -27.47 5.62
C VAL A 461 12.60 -28.60 6.37
N ASP A 462 11.95 -28.30 7.50
CA ASP A 462 11.24 -29.26 8.36
C ASP A 462 9.70 -29.11 8.28
N TYR A 463 9.11 -28.97 7.08
CA TYR A 463 7.66 -28.74 6.93
C TYR A 463 6.85 -30.00 6.60
#